data_AF-A0A3E2CSE3-F1
#
_entry.id   AF-A0A3E2CSE3-F1
#
_cell.length_a   1.000
_cell.length_b   1.000
_cell.length_c   1.000
_cell.angle_alpha   90.00
_cell.angle_beta   90.00
_cell.angle_gamma   90.00
#
_symmetry.space_group_name_H-M   'P 1'
#
loop_
_entity.id
_entity.type
_entity.pdbx_description
1 polymer ?
#
loop_
_entity_poly.entity_id
_entity_poly.type
_entity_poly.pdbx_seq_one_letter_code
_entity_poly.pdbx_strand_id
1 'polypeptide(L)'
;TMRLPSQNILPSIFSYIALPLRFIPTFPWIGIQPIAFDRWQYAEPMIGGMLTLSPLALVGIICVFIMKKHCRTHIAWRTSVIAIIVGLVLIVFDSLKAGIGWRYIADFAWAFAIAAAIGISLLLEYASTLQSENSLHKKTIAYTIRLLVAVLLFASIAIAVLSWFVTGREDSTLRFNPNLWFAFRSWMTLF
;
A
#
# COMPACT_ATOMS: atom_id res chain seq x y z
N THR A 1 -5.65 -18.23 27.51
CA THR A 1 -5.68 -17.40 26.29
C THR A 1 -4.26 -17.27 25.78
N MET A 2 -3.94 -17.82 24.60
CA MET A 2 -2.60 -17.63 24.00
C MET A 2 -2.47 -16.16 23.63
N ARG A 3 -1.73 -15.39 24.43
CA ARG A 3 -1.39 -14.01 24.10
C ARG A 3 -0.11 -14.04 23.26
N LEU A 4 -0.13 -13.36 22.12
CA LEU A 4 1.08 -13.19 21.33
C LEU A 4 2.13 -12.40 22.14
N PRO A 5 3.43 -12.69 21.95
CA PRO A 5 4.50 -11.98 22.64
C PRO A 5 4.43 -10.48 22.33
N SER A 6 4.36 -9.63 23.36
CA SER A 6 4.30 -8.17 23.17
C SER A 6 5.52 -7.61 22.43
N GLN A 7 6.65 -8.31 22.53
CA GLN A 7 7.91 -8.03 21.82
C GLN A 7 7.73 -8.04 20.29
N ASN A 8 6.80 -8.83 19.77
CA ASN A 8 6.57 -8.96 18.33
C ASN A 8 5.57 -7.95 17.78
N ILE A 9 4.86 -7.18 18.62
CA ILE A 9 3.83 -6.23 18.17
C ILE A 9 4.43 -5.20 17.23
N LEU A 10 5.54 -4.56 17.62
CA LEU A 10 6.15 -3.51 16.84
C LEU A 10 6.73 -4.04 15.51
N PRO A 11 7.51 -5.15 15.50
CA PRO A 11 7.88 -5.85 14.26
C PRO A 11 6.69 -6.24 13.37
N SER A 12 5.56 -6.63 13.97
CA SER A 12 4.35 -6.97 13.23
C SER A 12 3.74 -5.76 12.54
N ILE A 13 3.58 -4.65 13.27
CA ILE A 13 3.10 -3.37 12.72
C ILE A 13 3.98 -2.92 11.56
N PHE A 14 5.31 -2.97 11.72
CA PHE A 14 6.23 -2.59 10.65
C PHE A 14 6.13 -3.51 9.44
N SER A 15 5.95 -4.82 9.66
CA SER A 15 5.74 -5.78 8.57
C SER A 15 4.44 -5.48 7.81
N TYR A 16 3.36 -5.13 8.52
CA TYR A 16 2.11 -4.74 7.90
C TYR A 16 2.22 -3.47 7.07
N ILE A 17 2.95 -2.46 7.55
CA ILE A 17 2.99 -1.14 6.93
C ILE A 17 4.03 -1.08 5.80
N ALA A 18 5.25 -1.55 6.06
CA ALA A 18 6.44 -1.20 5.28
C ALA A 18 7.33 -2.40 4.92
N LEU A 19 6.82 -3.64 4.98
CA LEU A 19 7.58 -4.79 4.50
C LEU A 19 7.95 -4.61 3.01
N PRO A 20 9.25 -4.69 2.66
CA PRO A 20 9.70 -4.39 1.30
C PRO A 20 9.31 -5.48 0.31
N LEU A 21 9.10 -5.09 -0.95
CA LEU A 21 8.92 -6.01 -2.06
C LEU A 21 10.21 -6.78 -2.32
N ARG A 22 10.10 -8.09 -2.49
CA ARG A 22 11.22 -8.93 -2.92
C ARG A 22 11.18 -9.11 -4.43
N PHE A 23 12.15 -8.54 -5.14
CA PHE A 23 12.28 -8.73 -6.59
C PHE A 23 13.03 -10.03 -6.91
N ILE A 24 12.59 -10.72 -7.96
CA ILE A 24 13.17 -11.99 -8.45
C ILE A 24 13.34 -11.94 -9.99
N PRO A 25 14.30 -12.68 -10.57
CA PRO A 25 14.58 -12.57 -12.01
C PRO A 25 13.55 -13.27 -12.90
N THR A 26 12.60 -14.02 -12.32
CA THR A 26 11.59 -14.79 -13.03
C THR A 26 10.20 -14.24 -12.79
N PHE A 27 9.31 -14.33 -13.78
CA PHE A 27 7.88 -14.01 -13.62
C PHE A 27 7.30 -14.61 -12.31
N PRO A 28 6.54 -13.84 -11.50
CA PRO A 28 6.01 -12.49 -11.73
C PRO A 28 6.94 -11.33 -11.28
N TRP A 29 8.25 -11.57 -11.19
CA TRP A 29 9.30 -10.62 -10.80
C TRP A 29 9.22 -10.04 -9.39
N ILE A 30 8.13 -10.31 -8.68
CA ILE A 30 7.99 -10.12 -7.24
C ILE A 30 7.74 -11.48 -6.58
N GLY A 31 8.21 -11.62 -5.34
CA GLY A 31 8.11 -12.86 -4.59
C GLY A 31 7.66 -12.63 -3.15
N ILE A 32 7.41 -13.74 -2.48
CA ILE A 32 7.14 -13.76 -1.05
C ILE A 32 8.39 -13.34 -0.27
N GLN A 33 8.17 -12.50 0.74
CA GLN A 33 9.14 -12.19 1.77
C GLN A 33 8.92 -13.10 2.99
N PRO A 34 9.93 -13.89 3.41
CA PRO A 34 9.86 -14.60 4.67
C PRO A 34 9.83 -13.61 5.84
N ILE A 35 8.95 -13.86 6.80
CA ILE A 35 8.84 -13.08 8.04
C ILE A 35 9.23 -14.01 9.19
N ALA A 36 10.23 -13.61 9.94
CA ALA A 36 10.69 -14.32 11.14
C ALA A 36 10.67 -13.35 12.32
N PHE A 37 10.22 -13.84 13.47
CA PHE A 37 10.21 -13.11 14.72
C PHE A 37 11.08 -13.83 15.75
N ASP A 38 11.69 -13.06 16.65
CA ASP A 38 12.53 -13.60 17.72
C ASP A 38 11.76 -14.54 18.66
N ARG A 39 10.45 -14.30 18.82
CA ARG A 39 9.53 -15.17 19.56
C ARG A 39 8.52 -15.77 18.62
N TRP A 40 8.10 -17.00 18.92
CA TRP A 40 7.06 -17.66 18.16
C TRP A 40 5.77 -16.82 18.15
N GLN A 41 5.27 -16.58 16.94
CA GLN A 41 4.00 -15.95 16.64
C GLN A 41 3.54 -16.52 15.30
N TYR A 42 2.22 -16.64 15.13
CA TYR A 42 1.65 -16.96 13.83
C TYR A 42 2.06 -15.89 12.80
N ALA A 43 2.78 -16.29 11.76
CA ALA A 43 3.26 -15.39 10.72
C ALA A 43 3.19 -16.07 9.35
N GLU A 44 2.26 -15.60 8.51
CA GLU A 44 2.19 -16.01 7.12
C GLU A 44 3.18 -15.19 6.29
N PRO A 45 3.85 -15.80 5.31
CA PRO A 45 4.66 -15.06 4.36
C PRO A 45 3.83 -14.08 3.53
N MET A 46 4.35 -12.86 3.33
CA MET A 46 3.67 -11.75 2.65
C MET A 46 4.50 -11.26 1.46
N ILE A 47 3.88 -10.62 0.48
CA ILE A 47 4.63 -10.04 -0.66
C ILE A 47 5.31 -8.71 -0.28
N GLY A 48 4.72 -7.98 0.67
CA GLY A 48 5.07 -6.61 1.05
C GLY A 48 4.02 -6.02 1.98
N GLY A 49 4.32 -4.87 2.59
CA GLY A 49 3.43 -4.13 3.49
C GLY A 49 2.56 -3.16 2.72
N MET A 50 1.43 -2.72 3.28
CA MET A 50 0.41 -1.93 2.58
C MET A 50 0.94 -0.69 1.85
N LEU A 51 1.92 0.03 2.42
CA LEU A 51 2.50 1.24 1.79
C LEU A 51 3.53 0.90 0.72
N THR A 52 4.10 -0.30 0.77
CA THR A 52 4.99 -0.81 -0.28
C THR A 52 4.18 -1.36 -1.45
N LEU A 53 3.03 -1.98 -1.16
CA LEU A 53 2.09 -2.46 -2.17
C LEU A 53 1.37 -1.32 -2.89
N SER A 54 1.11 -0.23 -2.18
CA SER A 54 0.54 0.98 -2.75
C SER A 54 1.40 2.20 -2.42
N PRO A 55 2.44 2.49 -3.21
CA PRO A 55 3.24 3.70 -3.03
C PRO A 55 2.41 4.99 -3.21
N LEU A 56 1.32 4.94 -4.00
CA LEU A 56 0.37 6.05 -4.08
C LEU A 56 -0.30 6.33 -2.71
N ALA A 57 -0.64 5.30 -1.94
CA ALA A 57 -1.24 5.47 -0.63
C ALA A 57 -0.29 6.16 0.35
N LEU A 58 1.01 5.81 0.30
CA LEU A 58 2.05 6.49 1.08
C LEU A 58 2.10 7.99 0.78
N VAL A 59 2.20 8.34 -0.51
CA VAL A 59 2.21 9.74 -0.94
C VAL A 59 0.93 10.45 -0.54
N GLY A 60 -0.23 9.80 -0.73
CA GLY A 60 -1.52 10.34 -0.31
C GLY A 60 -1.55 10.70 1.16
N ILE A 61 -1.14 9.78 2.05
CA ILE A 61 -1.09 10.02 3.50
C ILE A 61 -0.18 11.19 3.83
N ILE A 62 1.03 11.23 3.26
CA ILE A 62 1.98 12.35 3.46
C ILE A 62 1.35 13.67 2.99
N CYS A 63 0.70 13.67 1.83
CA CYS A 63 0.06 14.85 1.26
C CYS A 63 -1.04 15.42 2.15
N VAL A 64 -1.76 14.59 2.92
CA VAL A 64 -2.71 15.11 3.91
C VAL A 64 -1.99 16.13 4.81
N PHE A 65 -0.84 15.75 5.39
CA PHE A 65 -0.12 16.58 6.37
C PHE A 65 0.50 17.82 5.73
N ILE A 66 1.11 17.67 4.56
CA ILE A 66 1.75 18.79 3.83
C ILE A 66 0.69 19.79 3.34
N MET A 67 -0.45 19.31 2.85
CA MET A 67 -1.51 20.14 2.28
C MET A 67 -2.51 20.66 3.31
N LYS A 68 -2.28 20.42 4.62
CA LYS A 68 -3.17 20.87 5.71
C LYS A 68 -3.57 22.34 5.60
N LYS A 69 -2.65 23.23 5.20
CA LYS A 69 -2.92 24.67 5.03
C LYS A 69 -3.80 24.99 3.82
N HIS A 70 -3.80 24.13 2.81
CA HIS A 70 -4.61 24.26 1.60
C HIS A 70 -5.99 23.60 1.76
N CYS A 71 -6.24 22.87 2.85
CA CYS A 71 -7.56 22.36 3.19
C CYS A 71 -8.51 23.53 3.44
N ARG A 72 -9.46 23.75 2.52
CA ARG A 72 -10.54 24.74 2.69
C ARG A 72 -11.43 24.43 3.90
N THR A 73 -11.58 23.15 4.24
CA THR A 73 -12.38 22.70 5.37
C THR A 73 -11.55 21.87 6.35
N HIS A 74 -11.72 22.13 7.65
CA HIS A 74 -11.09 21.32 8.69
C HIS A 74 -11.63 19.88 8.75
N ILE A 75 -12.78 19.61 8.12
CA ILE A 75 -13.42 18.29 8.10
C ILE A 75 -12.53 17.28 7.38
N ALA A 76 -12.07 17.57 6.15
CA ALA A 76 -11.24 16.64 5.38
C ALA A 76 -9.96 16.22 6.13
N TRP A 77 -9.30 17.20 6.76
CA TRP A 77 -8.14 16.98 7.60
C TRP A 77 -8.46 16.10 8.82
N ARG A 78 -9.51 16.44 9.58
CA ARG A 78 -9.93 15.71 10.78
C ARG A 78 -10.35 14.28 10.43
N THR A 79 -11.12 14.09 9.36
CA THR A 79 -11.51 12.77 8.85
C THR A 79 -10.28 11.92 8.52
N SER A 80 -9.27 12.51 7.86
CA SER A 80 -8.02 11.80 7.55
C SER A 80 -7.26 11.38 8.81
N VAL A 81 -7.14 12.27 9.81
CA VAL A 81 -6.48 11.97 11.08
C VAL A 81 -7.22 10.87 11.84
N ILE A 82 -8.56 10.94 11.91
CA ILE A 82 -9.38 9.91 12.56
C ILE A 82 -9.22 8.57 11.82
N ALA A 83 -9.24 8.57 10.49
CA ALA A 83 -9.07 7.36 9.70
C ALA A 83 -7.69 6.72 9.92
N ILE A 84 -6.62 7.51 10.01
CA ILE A 84 -5.28 7.01 10.36
C ILE A 84 -5.26 6.41 11.77
N ILE A 85 -5.87 7.09 12.76
CA ILE A 85 -5.94 6.56 14.14
C ILE A 85 -6.70 5.23 14.17
N VAL A 86 -7.84 5.14 13.48
CA VAL A 86 -8.61 3.89 13.36
C VAL A 86 -7.76 2.79 12.73
N GLY A 87 -7.07 3.08 11.62
CA GLY A 87 -6.17 2.12 10.97
C GLY A 87 -5.06 1.64 11.91
N LEU A 88 -4.41 2.54 12.65
CA LEU A 88 -3.36 2.18 13.61
C LEU A 88 -3.89 1.29 14.75
N VAL A 89 -5.06 1.60 15.29
CA VAL A 89 -5.71 0.78 16.34
C VAL A 89 -6.01 -0.62 15.82
N LEU A 90 -6.51 -0.74 14.60
CA LEU A 90 -6.81 -2.03 13.98
C LEU A 90 -5.53 -2.85 13.71
N ILE A 91 -4.46 -2.24 13.20
CA ILE A 91 -3.17 -2.95 13.02
C ILE A 91 -2.65 -3.49 14.36
N VAL A 92 -2.75 -2.70 15.43
CA VAL A 92 -2.35 -3.14 16.78
C VAL A 92 -3.19 -4.32 17.23
N PHE A 93 -4.50 -4.28 16.98
CA PHE A 93 -5.40 -5.39 17.33
C PHE A 93 -5.05 -6.68 16.58
N ASP A 94 -4.84 -6.61 15.27
CA ASP A 94 -4.47 -7.77 14.45
C ASP A 94 -3.12 -8.34 14.90
N SER A 95 -2.15 -7.46 15.16
CA SER A 95 -0.83 -7.85 15.68
C SER A 95 -0.91 -8.53 17.05
N LEU A 96 -1.90 -8.19 17.88
CA LEU A 96 -2.10 -8.74 19.23
C LEU A 96 -2.87 -10.06 19.24
N LYS A 97 -3.80 -10.26 18.29
CA LYS A 97 -4.79 -11.34 18.33
C LYS A 97 -4.64 -12.36 17.20
N ALA A 98 -4.37 -11.90 16.00
CA ALA A 98 -4.37 -12.73 14.80
C ALA A 98 -2.95 -13.11 14.33
N GLY A 99 -1.94 -12.31 14.70
CA GLY A 99 -0.56 -12.49 14.27
C GLY A 99 -0.29 -11.73 12.99
N ILE A 100 0.52 -12.29 12.10
CA ILE A 100 0.80 -11.76 10.77
C ILE A 100 0.15 -12.60 9.68
N GLY A 101 -0.58 -11.94 8.79
CA GLY A 101 -1.22 -12.56 7.64
C GLY A 101 -1.51 -11.53 6.56
N TRP A 102 -1.23 -11.87 5.30
CA TRP A 102 -1.46 -10.93 4.19
C TRP A 102 -2.90 -10.43 4.13
N ARG A 103 -3.85 -11.34 4.37
CA ARG A 103 -5.29 -11.05 4.36
C ARG A 103 -5.70 -10.02 5.41
N TYR A 104 -5.03 -9.97 6.54
CA TYR A 104 -5.34 -9.02 7.63
C TYR A 104 -5.01 -7.58 7.24
N ILE A 105 -4.21 -7.34 6.19
CA ILE A 105 -4.08 -5.98 5.62
C ILE A 105 -5.45 -5.38 5.28
N ALA A 106 -6.40 -6.21 4.81
CA ALA A 106 -7.73 -5.75 4.45
C ALA A 106 -8.52 -5.17 5.65
N ASP A 107 -8.21 -5.59 6.87
CA ASP A 107 -8.95 -5.20 8.08
C ASP A 107 -8.71 -3.73 8.44
N PHE A 108 -7.53 -3.19 8.12
CA PHE A 108 -7.14 -1.81 8.45
C PHE A 108 -6.81 -0.92 7.24
N ALA A 109 -6.39 -1.48 6.10
CA ALA A 109 -5.87 -0.68 4.98
C ALA A 109 -6.92 0.26 4.37
N TRP A 110 -8.21 -0.08 4.45
CA TRP A 110 -9.29 0.79 3.98
C TRP A 110 -9.30 2.14 4.72
N ALA A 111 -8.96 2.16 6.01
CA ALA A 111 -8.93 3.39 6.81
C ALA A 111 -7.78 4.31 6.35
N PHE A 112 -6.62 3.73 6.06
CA PHE A 112 -5.51 4.46 5.45
C PHE A 112 -5.81 4.90 4.01
N ALA A 113 -6.55 4.10 3.24
CA ALA A 113 -6.95 4.44 1.89
C ALA A 113 -7.87 5.68 1.86
N ILE A 114 -8.75 5.85 2.86
CA ILE A 114 -9.56 7.07 3.02
C ILE A 114 -8.65 8.30 3.19
N ALA A 115 -7.68 8.23 4.11
CA ALA A 115 -6.75 9.33 4.32
C ALA A 115 -5.91 9.62 3.06
N ALA A 116 -5.42 8.57 2.39
CA ALA A 116 -4.69 8.69 1.14
C ALA A 116 -5.52 9.36 0.04
N ALA A 117 -6.78 8.95 -0.15
CA ALA A 117 -7.67 9.51 -1.16
C ALA A 117 -7.91 11.01 -0.93
N ILE A 118 -8.11 11.42 0.33
CA ILE A 118 -8.23 12.84 0.68
C ILE A 118 -6.93 13.58 0.35
N GLY A 119 -5.77 13.05 0.73
CA GLY A 119 -4.48 13.69 0.49
C GLY A 119 -4.13 13.84 -0.98
N ILE A 120 -4.41 12.81 -1.80
CA ILE A 120 -4.26 12.90 -3.26
C ILE A 120 -5.24 13.91 -3.86
N SER A 121 -6.48 13.96 -3.38
CA SER A 121 -7.46 14.95 -3.86
C SER A 121 -7.00 16.39 -3.58
N LEU A 122 -6.48 16.66 -2.39
CA LEU A 122 -5.90 17.96 -2.02
C LEU A 122 -4.69 18.32 -2.89
N LEU A 123 -3.81 17.35 -3.16
CA LEU A 123 -2.66 17.55 -4.03
C LEU A 123 -3.08 17.88 -5.48
N LEU A 124 -4.11 17.20 -6.00
CA LEU A 124 -4.63 17.45 -7.34
C LEU A 124 -5.39 18.78 -7.44
N GLU A 125 -6.11 19.19 -6.40
CA GLU A 125 -6.70 20.53 -6.30
C GLU A 125 -5.61 21.61 -6.30
N TYR A 126 -4.54 21.41 -5.54
CA TYR A 126 -3.39 22.31 -5.58
C TYR A 126 -2.73 22.38 -6.97
N ALA A 127 -2.60 21.24 -7.66
CA ALA A 127 -2.10 21.23 -9.02
C ALA A 127 -3.03 21.98 -10.01
N SER A 128 -4.35 21.91 -9.82
CA SER A 128 -5.30 22.63 -10.67
C SER A 128 -5.25 24.14 -10.46
N THR A 129 -5.09 24.61 -9.22
CA THR A 129 -4.91 26.05 -8.94
C THR A 129 -3.62 26.56 -9.57
N LEU A 130 -2.50 25.85 -9.44
CA LEU A 130 -1.24 26.22 -10.11
C LEU A 130 -1.36 26.29 -11.64
N GLN A 131 -2.16 25.40 -12.25
CA GLN A 131 -2.36 25.38 -13.70
C GLN A 131 -3.14 26.60 -14.21
N SER A 132 -4.07 27.12 -13.42
CA SER A 132 -4.87 28.31 -13.77
C SER A 132 -4.05 29.61 -13.84
N GLU A 133 -2.85 29.62 -13.28
CA GLU A 133 -1.97 30.78 -13.31
C GLU A 133 -1.17 30.89 -14.62
N ASN A 134 -0.88 32.12 -15.07
CA ASN A 134 -0.22 32.38 -16.36
C ASN A 134 1.29 32.12 -16.40
N SER A 135 1.89 31.59 -15.33
CA SER A 135 3.32 31.27 -15.29
C SER A 135 3.62 29.87 -15.84
N LEU A 136 4.55 29.79 -16.81
CA LEU A 136 5.02 28.50 -17.36
C LEU A 136 5.55 27.58 -16.25
N HIS A 137 6.30 28.13 -15.28
CA HIS A 137 6.88 27.36 -14.19
C HIS A 137 5.80 26.66 -13.34
N LYS A 138 4.71 27.37 -13.01
CA LYS A 138 3.59 26.81 -12.23
C LYS A 138 2.83 25.73 -13.00
N LYS A 139 2.65 25.92 -14.32
CA LYS A 139 2.07 24.90 -15.19
C LYS A 139 2.93 23.64 -15.24
N THR A 140 4.26 23.78 -15.38
CA THR A 140 5.19 22.64 -15.35
C THR A 140 5.06 21.87 -14.04
N ILE A 141 5.04 22.55 -12.88
CA ILE A 141 4.84 21.91 -11.57
C ILE A 141 3.52 21.12 -11.53
N ALA A 142 2.41 21.73 -11.99
CA ALA A 142 1.11 21.08 -12.02
C ALA A 142 1.10 19.79 -12.85
N TYR A 143 1.71 19.80 -14.05
CA TYR A 143 1.82 18.61 -14.89
C TYR A 143 2.73 17.56 -14.27
N THR A 144 3.85 17.95 -13.64
CA THR A 144 4.74 17.03 -12.93
C THR A 144 4.02 16.33 -11.77
N ILE A 145 3.22 17.06 -10.99
CA ILE A 145 2.41 16.48 -9.91
C ILE A 145 1.45 15.42 -10.47
N ARG A 146 0.72 15.73 -11.56
CA ARG A 146 -0.22 14.79 -12.19
C ARG A 146 0.48 13.56 -12.76
N LEU A 147 1.63 13.77 -13.40
CA LEU A 147 2.45 12.67 -13.90
C LEU A 147 2.92 11.77 -12.76
N LEU A 148 3.40 12.35 -11.66
CA LEU A 148 3.81 11.59 -10.48
C LEU A 148 2.66 10.76 -9.91
N VAL A 149 1.48 11.35 -9.73
CA VAL A 149 0.28 10.64 -9.26
C VAL A 149 -0.09 9.49 -10.21
N ALA A 150 -0.06 9.74 -11.53
CA ALA A 150 -0.35 8.72 -12.53
C ALA A 150 0.66 7.57 -12.49
N VAL A 151 1.97 7.88 -12.46
CA VAL A 151 3.05 6.87 -12.37
C VAL A 151 2.89 6.02 -11.11
N LEU A 152 2.64 6.64 -9.96
CA LEU A 152 2.44 5.91 -8.70
C LEU A 152 1.18 5.05 -8.72
N LEU A 153 0.10 5.52 -9.34
CA LEU A 153 -1.12 4.74 -9.54
C LEU A 153 -0.85 3.50 -10.40
N PHE A 154 -0.20 3.68 -11.55
CA PHE A 154 0.15 2.57 -12.43
C PHE A 154 1.12 1.59 -11.76
N ALA A 155 2.06 2.08 -10.95
CA ALA A 155 2.94 1.24 -10.15
C ALA A 155 2.14 0.41 -9.12
N SER A 156 1.21 1.02 -8.37
CA SER A 156 0.34 0.30 -7.43
C SER A 156 -0.50 -0.76 -8.15
N ILE A 157 -1.06 -0.44 -9.32
CA ILE A 157 -1.85 -1.39 -10.12
C ILE A 157 -0.97 -2.55 -10.61
N ALA A 158 0.22 -2.25 -11.13
CA ALA A 158 1.16 -3.27 -11.58
C ALA A 158 1.55 -4.22 -10.44
N ILE A 159 1.86 -3.69 -9.25
CA ILE A 159 2.16 -4.51 -8.06
C ILE A 159 0.95 -5.38 -7.69
N ALA A 160 -0.27 -4.82 -7.71
CA ALA A 160 -1.48 -5.56 -7.40
C ALA A 160 -1.74 -6.72 -8.38
N VAL A 161 -1.57 -6.47 -9.69
CA VAL A 161 -1.72 -7.49 -10.74
C VAL A 161 -0.67 -8.58 -10.58
N LEU A 162 0.61 -8.21 -10.43
CA LEU A 162 1.70 -9.17 -10.25
C LEU A 162 1.51 -10.00 -8.96
N SER A 163 0.93 -9.40 -7.93
CA SER A 163 0.70 -10.07 -6.63
C SER A 163 -0.21 -11.29 -6.75
N TRP A 164 -1.14 -11.31 -7.70
CA TRP A 164 -2.02 -12.48 -7.94
C TRP A 164 -1.23 -13.71 -8.41
N PHE A 165 -0.16 -13.48 -9.17
CA PHE A 165 0.67 -14.53 -9.75
C PHE A 165 1.80 -14.99 -8.84
N VAL A 166 1.97 -14.39 -7.65
CA VAL A 166 3.01 -14.80 -6.71
C VAL A 166 2.75 -16.21 -6.19
N THR A 167 3.73 -17.08 -6.37
CA THR A 167 3.68 -18.48 -5.94
C THR A 167 4.05 -18.65 -4.47
N GLY A 168 3.58 -19.72 -3.83
CA GLY A 168 3.90 -20.04 -2.43
C GLY A 168 2.92 -19.45 -1.42
N ARG A 169 1.93 -18.68 -1.89
CA ARG A 169 0.79 -18.24 -1.10
C ARG A 169 -0.33 -19.26 -1.18
N GLU A 170 -1.09 -19.39 -0.09
CA GLU A 170 -2.24 -20.30 -0.05
C GLU A 170 -3.29 -19.96 -1.10
N ASP A 171 -3.45 -18.66 -1.41
CA ASP A 171 -4.41 -18.06 -2.34
C ASP A 171 -3.83 -17.78 -3.76
N SER A 172 -2.67 -18.36 -4.10
CA SER A 172 -2.00 -18.07 -5.38
C SER A 172 -2.78 -18.57 -6.61
N THR A 173 -2.80 -17.79 -7.70
CA THR A 173 -3.48 -18.18 -8.95
C THR A 173 -2.97 -19.51 -9.50
N LEU A 174 -1.69 -19.84 -9.30
CA LEU A 174 -1.12 -21.13 -9.71
C LEU A 174 -1.88 -22.32 -9.09
N ARG A 175 -2.37 -22.19 -7.85
CA ARG A 175 -3.09 -23.25 -7.14
C ARG A 175 -4.55 -23.35 -7.58
N PHE A 176 -5.24 -22.23 -7.80
CA PHE A 176 -6.68 -22.21 -8.12
C PHE A 176 -6.99 -22.25 -9.61
N ASN A 177 -6.13 -21.68 -10.45
CA ASN A 177 -6.30 -21.63 -11.90
C ASN A 177 -4.92 -21.67 -12.60
N PRO A 178 -4.28 -22.85 -12.65
CA PRO A 178 -2.95 -23.01 -13.25
C PRO A 178 -2.94 -22.61 -14.73
N ASN A 179 -4.03 -22.85 -15.48
CA ASN A 179 -4.13 -22.47 -16.89
C ASN A 179 -3.98 -20.95 -17.08
N LEU A 180 -4.70 -20.16 -16.28
CA LEU A 180 -4.57 -18.70 -16.29
C LEU A 180 -3.15 -18.26 -15.93
N TRP A 181 -2.54 -18.90 -14.92
CA TRP A 181 -1.19 -18.58 -14.49
C TRP A 181 -0.16 -18.80 -15.61
N PHE A 182 -0.18 -19.97 -16.26
CA PHE A 182 0.75 -20.28 -17.34
C PHE A 182 0.49 -19.47 -18.61
N ALA A 183 -0.78 -19.18 -18.94
CA ALA A 183 -1.13 -18.34 -20.08
C ALA A 183 -0.64 -16.90 -19.91
N PHE A 184 -0.84 -16.30 -18.73
CA PHE A 184 -0.34 -14.96 -18.48
C PHE A 184 1.19 -14.92 -18.45
N ARG A 185 1.82 -15.93 -17.81
CA ARG A 185 3.29 -16.06 -17.83
C ARG A 185 3.82 -16.10 -19.27
N SER A 186 3.22 -16.89 -20.16
CA SER A 186 3.72 -17.03 -21.52
C SER A 186 3.66 -15.71 -22.29
N TRP A 187 2.57 -14.94 -22.20
CA TRP A 187 2.47 -13.60 -22.79
C TRP A 187 3.57 -12.66 -22.33
N MET A 188 3.95 -12.76 -21.06
CA MET A 188 4.94 -11.89 -20.43
C MET A 188 6.39 -12.32 -20.67
N THR A 189 6.63 -13.55 -21.12
CA THR A 189 7.97 -14.11 -21.40
C THR A 189 8.18 -14.45 -22.88
N LEU A 190 7.29 -14.01 -23.77
CA LEU A 190 7.39 -14.22 -25.22
C LEU A 190 8.34 -13.21 -25.93
N PHE A 191 8.90 -12.26 -25.18
CA PHE A 191 9.93 -11.31 -25.60
C PHE A 191 11.20 -11.49 -24.75
#